data_AF-A0A1G6PNY5-F1
#
_entry.id   AF-A0A1G6PNY5-F1
#
_cell.length_a   1.000
_cell.length_b   1.000
_cell.length_c   1.000
_cell.angle_alpha   90.00
_cell.angle_beta   90.00
_cell.angle_gamma   90.00
#
_symmetry.space_group_name_H-M   'P 1'
#
loop_
_entity.id
_entity.type
_entity.pdbx_description
1 polymer ?
#
loop_
_entity_poly.entity_id
_entity_poly.type
_entity_poly.pdbx_seq_one_letter_code
_entity_poly.pdbx_strand_id
1 'polypeptide(L)'
;MPGYEELKWYPIEVKRGKQTFQFEVYRSDNEISVFYIGELGRKREITSTEELAMMLVVAEDKKRFLNFVGDSEWVLLDGVCADRGMTKEEISAYLYLKTHVLDAMEEK
;
A
#
# COMPACT_ATOMS: atom_id res chain seq x y z
N MET A 1 -1.73 -19.92 27.35
CA MET A 1 -1.43 -19.60 25.95
C MET A 1 -2.21 -18.35 25.62
N PRO A 2 -1.57 -17.24 25.20
CA PRO A 2 -2.33 -16.12 24.67
C PRO A 2 -3.03 -16.62 23.40
N GLY A 3 -4.34 -16.42 23.33
CA GLY A 3 -5.16 -16.90 22.22
C GLY A 3 -4.67 -16.31 20.91
N TYR A 4 -4.66 -17.12 19.85
CA TYR A 4 -4.41 -16.62 18.51
C TYR A 4 -5.50 -15.60 18.16
N GLU A 5 -5.11 -14.35 17.94
CA GLU A 5 -6.01 -13.28 17.49
C GLU A 5 -6.52 -13.60 16.08
N GLU A 6 -7.82 -13.39 15.83
CA GLU A 6 -8.44 -13.64 14.54
C GLU A 6 -8.07 -12.54 13.54
N LEU A 7 -7.20 -12.86 12.58
CA LEU A 7 -6.90 -12.00 11.44
C LEU A 7 -8.14 -11.89 10.54
N LYS A 8 -8.70 -10.68 10.41
CA LYS A 8 -9.84 -10.43 9.52
C LYS A 8 -9.34 -9.96 8.15
N TRP A 9 -9.87 -10.57 7.09
CA TRP A 9 -9.49 -10.30 5.70
C TRP A 9 -10.67 -9.72 4.91
N TYR A 10 -10.42 -8.62 4.19
CA TYR A 10 -11.42 -7.94 3.38
C TYR A 10 -10.87 -7.63 1.97
N PRO A 11 -11.38 -8.29 0.91
CA PRO A 11 -11.11 -7.88 -0.46
C PRO A 11 -11.97 -6.65 -0.79
N ILE A 12 -11.34 -5.60 -1.30
CA ILE A 12 -12.02 -4.34 -1.62
C ILE A 12 -11.70 -3.93 -3.04
N GLU A 13 -12.75 -3.58 -3.79
CA GLU A 13 -12.63 -3.02 -5.13
C GLU A 13 -12.98 -1.54 -5.10
N VAL A 14 -12.05 -0.71 -5.57
CA VAL A 14 -12.25 0.73 -5.71
C VAL A 14 -12.35 1.06 -7.19
N LYS A 15 -13.51 1.55 -7.63
CA LYS A 15 -13.73 2.01 -9.01
C LYS A 15 -13.39 3.49 -9.13
N ARG A 16 -12.43 3.84 -9.99
CA ARG A 16 -12.11 5.23 -10.36
C ARG A 16 -12.15 5.37 -11.87
N GLY A 17 -13.10 6.16 -12.37
CA GLY A 17 -13.33 6.29 -13.81
C GLY A 17 -13.69 4.94 -14.45
N LYS A 18 -12.91 4.51 -15.44
CA LYS A 18 -13.09 3.22 -16.15
C LYS A 18 -12.28 2.07 -15.54
N GLN A 19 -11.44 2.35 -14.55
CA GLN A 19 -10.54 1.36 -13.95
C GLN A 19 -11.09 0.88 -12.61
N THR A 20 -10.82 -0.38 -12.30
CA THR A 20 -11.12 -1.00 -11.01
C THR A 20 -9.79 -1.39 -10.38
N PHE A 21 -9.58 -0.93 -9.15
CA PHE A 21 -8.38 -1.19 -8.35
C PHE A 21 -8.75 -2.17 -7.25
N GLN A 22 -7.92 -3.19 -7.06
CA GLN A 22 -8.16 -4.21 -6.06
C GLN A 22 -7.20 -4.05 -4.89
N PHE A 23 -7.74 -4.15 -3.69
CA PHE A 23 -7.01 -4.08 -2.44
C PHE A 23 -7.39 -5.24 -1.54
N GLU A 24 -6.43 -5.67 -0.72
CA GLU A 24 -6.68 -6.56 0.41
C GLU A 24 -6.35 -5.82 1.70
N VAL A 25 -7.32 -5.79 2.61
CA VAL A 25 -7.14 -5.21 3.94
C VAL A 25 -7.13 -6.33 4.97
N TYR A 26 -6.10 -6.32 5.80
CA TYR A 26 -5.94 -7.20 6.94
C TYR A 26 -6.06 -6.37 8.20
N ARG A 27 -6.92 -6.80 9.11
CA ARG A 27 -7.06 -6.18 10.44
C ARG A 27 -6.65 -7.22 11.50
N SER A 28 -5.64 -6.87 12.28
CA SER A 28 -5.42 -7.40 13.63
C SER A 28 -5.91 -6.34 14.63
N ASP A 29 -6.04 -6.68 15.91
CA ASP A 29 -6.67 -5.79 16.90
C ASP A 29 -5.98 -4.41 16.99
N ASN A 30 -4.68 -4.34 16.72
CA ASN A 30 -3.88 -3.11 16.83
C ASN A 30 -3.33 -2.59 15.48
N GLU A 31 -3.54 -3.32 14.38
CA GLU A 31 -2.90 -2.96 13.11
C GLU A 31 -3.81 -3.24 11.91
N ILE A 32 -3.81 -2.30 10.97
CA ILE A 32 -4.44 -2.49 9.67
C ILE A 32 -3.37 -2.47 8.59
N SER A 33 -3.22 -3.58 7.88
CA SER A 33 -2.29 -3.69 6.74
C SER A 33 -3.09 -3.66 5.44
N VAL A 34 -2.65 -2.84 4.49
CA VAL A 34 -3.31 -2.69 3.18
C VAL A 34 -2.36 -3.09 2.07
N PHE A 35 -2.85 -3.92 1.16
CA PHE A 35 -2.10 -4.38 0.01
C PHE A 35 -2.83 -4.07 -1.27
N TYR A 36 -2.08 -3.67 -2.28
CA TYR A 36 -2.58 -3.52 -3.65
C TYR A 36 -2.45 -4.85 -4.40
N ILE A 37 -3.50 -5.21 -5.13
CA ILE A 37 -3.52 -6.42 -5.96
C ILE A 37 -3.35 -6.00 -7.42
N GLY A 38 -2.18 -6.28 -7.99
CA GLY A 38 -1.88 -5.98 -9.38
C GLY A 38 -2.59 -6.92 -10.36
N GLU A 39 -2.48 -6.63 -11.66
CA GLU A 39 -3.21 -7.29 -12.76
C GLU A 39 -3.08 -8.83 -12.82
N LEU A 40 -2.03 -9.41 -12.23
CA LEU A 40 -1.79 -10.85 -12.16
C LEU A 40 -2.11 -11.47 -10.79
N GLY A 41 -2.89 -10.78 -9.96
CA GLY A 41 -3.16 -11.20 -8.58
C GLY A 41 -1.94 -11.07 -7.65
N ARG A 42 -0.89 -10.35 -8.09
CA ARG A 42 0.30 -10.14 -7.26
C ARG A 42 0.00 -9.12 -6.19
N LYS A 43 0.14 -9.55 -4.95
CA LYS A 43 0.03 -8.71 -3.76
C LYS A 43 1.26 -7.82 -3.62
N ARG A 44 1.03 -6.53 -3.42
CA ARG A 44 2.06 -5.52 -3.22
C ARG A 44 1.77 -4.73 -1.97
N GLU A 45 2.78 -4.54 -1.15
CA GLU A 45 2.69 -3.69 0.03
C GLU A 45 2.75 -2.22 -0.39
N ILE A 46 2.00 -1.37 0.31
CA ILE A 46 1.94 0.07 0.05
C ILE A 46 2.69 0.77 1.19
N THR A 47 3.69 1.58 0.85
CA THR A 47 4.45 2.37 1.83
C THR A 47 4.71 3.77 1.30
N SER A 48 5.04 4.72 2.18
CA SER A 48 5.43 6.05 1.73
C SER A 48 6.85 6.05 1.14
N THR A 49 7.07 6.88 0.12
CA THR A 49 8.40 7.14 -0.44
C THR A 49 9.32 7.73 0.62
N GLU A 50 8.79 8.57 1.51
CA GLU A 50 9.56 9.21 2.58
C GLU A 50 10.12 8.17 3.57
N GLU A 51 9.28 7.27 4.09
CA GLU A 51 9.71 6.23 5.03
C GLU A 51 10.82 5.35 4.43
N LEU A 52 10.63 4.85 3.20
CA LEU A 52 11.66 4.07 2.51
C LEU A 52 12.95 4.87 2.30
N ALA A 53 12.83 6.15 1.91
CA ALA A 53 13.99 7.00 1.70
C ALA A 53 14.72 7.38 2.99
N MET A 54 14.08 7.28 4.17
CA MET A 54 14.74 7.41 5.46
C MET A 54 15.51 6.15 5.85
N MET A 55 15.05 4.97 5.43
CA MET A 55 15.72 3.69 5.69
C MET A 55 17.00 3.52 4.86
N LEU A 56 17.13 4.25 3.73
CA LEU A 56 18.33 4.25 2.90
C LEU A 56 19.43 5.14 3.49
N VAL A 57 20.42 4.51 4.12
CA VAL A 57 21.56 5.19 4.77
C VAL A 57 22.57 5.73 3.74
N VAL A 58 22.71 5.06 2.60
CA VAL A 58 23.66 5.44 1.54
C VAL A 58 23.03 6.47 0.61
N ALA A 59 23.62 7.67 0.54
CA ALA A 59 23.09 8.77 -0.25
C ALA A 59 22.93 8.46 -1.75
N GLU A 60 23.86 7.69 -2.31
CA GLU A 60 23.80 7.26 -3.72
C GLU A 60 22.59 6.33 -3.97
N ASP A 61 22.33 5.39 -3.06
CA ASP A 61 21.18 4.48 -3.15
C ASP A 61 19.87 5.23 -2.96
N LYS A 62 19.82 6.19 -2.04
CA LYS A 62 18.68 7.10 -1.87
C LYS A 62 18.38 7.89 -3.14
N LYS A 63 19.41 8.44 -3.79
CA LYS A 63 19.25 9.17 -5.05
C LYS A 63 18.75 8.26 -6.17
N ARG A 64 19.29 7.04 -6.29
CA ARG A 64 18.85 6.04 -7.27
C ARG A 64 17.40 5.64 -7.06
N PHE A 65 17.02 5.39 -5.81
CA PHE A 65 15.65 5.07 -5.43
C PHE A 65 14.68 6.18 -5.81
N LEU A 66 14.95 7.44 -5.42
CA LEU A 66 14.10 8.58 -5.75
C LEU A 66 13.97 8.80 -7.26
N ASN A 67 15.05 8.61 -8.03
CA ASN A 67 14.98 8.68 -9.49
C ASN A 67 14.11 7.57 -10.09
N PHE A 68 14.03 6.41 -9.44
CA PHE A 68 13.30 5.25 -9.93
C PHE A 68 11.80 5.29 -9.57
N VAL A 69 11.45 5.72 -8.35
CA VAL A 69 10.04 5.90 -7.93
C VAL A 69 9.42 7.19 -8.47
N GLY A 70 10.26 8.16 -8.87
CA GLY A 70 9.86 9.46 -9.37
C GLY A 70 9.22 10.33 -8.29
N ASP A 71 8.31 11.21 -8.70
CA ASP A 71 7.60 12.13 -7.80
C ASP A 71 6.40 11.49 -7.08
N SER A 72 6.34 10.16 -7.00
CA SER A 72 5.24 9.47 -6.34
C SER A 72 5.41 9.50 -4.83
N GLU A 73 4.35 9.84 -4.10
CA GLU A 73 4.34 9.82 -2.63
C GLU A 73 4.25 8.40 -2.06
N TRP A 74 3.72 7.46 -2.86
CA TRP A 74 3.44 6.09 -2.44
C TRP A 74 4.15 5.09 -3.34
N VAL A 75 4.72 4.06 -2.74
CA VAL A 75 5.47 3.00 -3.44
C VAL A 75 4.76 1.67 -3.24
N LEU A 76 4.71 0.89 -4.31
CA LEU A 76 4.28 -0.50 -4.29
C LEU A 76 5.50 -1.41 -4.20
N LEU A 77 5.63 -2.15 -3.11
CA LEU A 77 6.69 -3.12 -2.89
C LEU A 77 6.22 -4.53 -3.27
N ASP A 78 7.01 -5.26 -4.05
CA ASP A 78 6.72 -6.67 -4.38
C ASP A 78 7.55 -7.68 -3.58
N GLY A 79 8.47 -7.19 -2.74
CA GLY A 79 9.34 -7.98 -1.88
C GLY A 79 10.47 -8.71 -2.61
N VAL A 80 10.55 -8.61 -3.94
CA VAL A 80 11.51 -9.37 -4.74
C VAL A 80 12.42 -8.50 -5.59
N CYS A 81 11.92 -7.45 -6.27
CA CYS A 81 12.75 -6.49 -7.04
C CYS A 81 11.95 -5.47 -7.90
N ALA A 82 10.62 -5.52 -7.97
CA ALA A 82 9.83 -4.67 -8.89
C ALA A 82 9.02 -3.60 -8.14
N ASP A 83 9.72 -2.92 -7.23
CA ASP A 83 9.19 -1.75 -6.55
C ASP A 83 8.88 -0.66 -7.59
N ARG A 84 7.86 0.15 -7.37
CA ARG A 84 7.63 1.33 -8.20
C ARG A 84 6.75 2.35 -7.50
N GLY A 85 6.85 3.60 -7.91
CA GLY A 85 5.86 4.60 -7.55
C GLY A 85 4.47 4.21 -8.05
N MET A 86 3.45 4.51 -7.24
CA MET A 86 2.05 4.41 -7.65
C MET A 86 1.73 5.48 -8.70
N THR A 87 0.83 5.15 -9.65
CA THR A 87 0.29 6.15 -10.59
C THR A 87 -0.70 7.08 -9.87
N LYS A 88 -1.06 8.19 -10.51
CA LYS A 88 -2.03 9.15 -9.94
C LYS A 88 -3.39 8.50 -9.66
N GLU A 89 -3.83 7.59 -10.52
CA GLU A 89 -5.08 6.86 -10.38
C GLU A 89 -5.02 5.86 -9.22
N GLU A 90 -3.90 5.15 -9.09
CA GLU A 90 -3.65 4.23 -7.97
C GLU A 90 -3.60 4.98 -6.63
N ILE A 91 -2.87 6.10 -6.56
CA ILE A 91 -2.84 6.97 -5.38
C ILE A 91 -4.25 7.45 -5.05
N SER A 92 -5.01 7.90 -6.05
CA SER A 92 -6.37 8.37 -5.85
C SER A 92 -7.31 7.27 -5.34
N ALA A 93 -7.14 6.03 -5.79
CA ALA A 93 -7.92 4.89 -5.32
C ALA A 93 -7.53 4.50 -3.88
N TYR A 94 -6.24 4.52 -3.58
CA TYR A 94 -5.72 4.22 -2.25
C TYR A 94 -6.14 5.28 -1.21
N LEU A 95 -6.06 6.56 -1.53
CA LEU A 95 -6.53 7.63 -0.65
C LEU A 95 -8.05 7.54 -0.40
N TYR A 96 -8.83 7.19 -1.43
CA TYR A 96 -10.26 6.94 -1.27
C TYR A 96 -10.53 5.78 -0.31
N LEU A 97 -9.80 4.66 -0.46
CA LEU A 97 -9.88 3.52 0.45
C LEU A 97 -9.56 3.92 1.89
N LYS A 98 -8.47 4.68 2.10
CA LYS A 98 -8.04 5.16 3.41
C LYS A 98 -9.15 5.96 4.09
N THR A 99 -9.65 7.00 3.42
CA THR A 99 -10.67 7.90 3.99
C THR A 99 -12.03 7.24 4.23
N HIS A 100 -12.44 6.27 3.40
CA HIS A 100 -13.81 5.73 3.46
C HIS A 100 -13.92 4.35 4.11
N VAL A 101 -12.86 3.56 4.11
CA VAL A 101 -12.88 2.20 4.65
C VAL A 101 -12.01 2.08 5.89
N LEU A 102 -10.80 2.63 5.88
CA LEU A 102 -9.90 2.50 7.04
C LEU A 102 -10.36 3.40 8.18
N ASP A 103 -10.66 4.66 7.93
CA ASP A 103 -11.16 5.58 8.96
C ASP A 103 -12.46 5.05 9.60
N ALA A 104 -13.36 4.47 8.80
CA ALA A 104 -14.59 3.85 9.28
C ALA A 104 -14.36 2.53 10.06
N MET A 105 -13.22 1.87 9.84
CA MET A 105 -12.81 0.67 10.60
C MET A 105 -12.15 1.02 11.93
N GLU A 106 -11.48 2.19 12.04
CA GLU A 106 -10.86 2.69 13.27
C GLU A 106 -11.88 3.29 14.26
N GLU A 107 -13.00 3.83 13.78
CA GLU A 107 -14.08 4.39 14.62
C GLU A 107 -14.96 3.33 15.37
N LYS A 108 -14.57 2.04 15.34
CA LYS A 108 -15.28 0.93 16.01
C LYS A 108 -14.36 0.06 16.85
#